data_AF-N9MID2-F1
#
_entry.id   AF-N9MID2-F1
#
_cell.length_a   1.000
_cell.length_b   1.000
_cell.length_c   1.000
_cell.angle_alpha   90.00
_cell.angle_beta   90.00
_cell.angle_gamma   90.00
#
_symmetry.space_group_name_H-M   'P 1'
#
loop_
_entity.id
_entity.type
_entity.pdbx_description
1 polymer ?
#
loop_
_entity_poly.entity_id
_entity_poly.type
_entity_poly.pdbx_seq_one_letter_code
_entity_poly.pdbx_strand_id
1 'polypeptide(L)'
;MKIMIKIALVIVVLVVSIMFFIDKNINTDENQKNLQTVMVEDDNLHNKYGLIKNFTVKKVGRSSVGAQNGDYEYYDYYNIYVSGEKQSGMVVIKFFKNKQGDILRYTIKL
;
A
#
# COMPACT_ATOMS: atom_id res chain seq x y z
N MET A 1 29.38 -0.40 12.49
CA MET A 1 28.34 -1.29 13.08
C MET A 1 27.18 -0.53 13.74
N LYS A 2 27.41 0.52 14.56
CA LYS A 2 26.34 1.28 15.24
C LYS A 2 25.30 1.95 14.33
N ILE A 3 25.67 2.40 13.13
CA ILE A 3 24.75 3.11 12.20
C ILE A 3 23.79 2.14 11.51
N MET A 4 24.29 1.01 11.00
CA MET A 4 23.46 -0.04 10.38
C MET A 4 22.43 -0.61 11.37
N ILE A 5 22.84 -0.82 12.63
CA ILE A 5 21.93 -1.28 13.69
C ILE A 5 20.86 -0.22 14.00
N LYS A 6 21.21 1.07 14.01
CA LYS A 6 20.24 2.16 14.21
C LYS A 6 19.24 2.27 13.06
N ILE A 7 19.70 2.15 11.81
CA ILE A 7 18.82 2.17 10.63
C ILE A 7 17.89 0.96 10.64
N ALA A 8 18.40 -0.24 10.92
CA ALA A 8 17.58 -1.44 11.05
C ALA A 8 16.56 -1.34 12.20
N LEU A 9 16.93 -0.75 13.34
CA LEU A 9 16.01 -0.53 14.45
C LEU A 9 14.90 0.46 14.10
N VAL A 10 15.22 1.54 13.38
CA VAL A 10 14.22 2.53 12.93
C VAL A 10 13.24 1.88 11.96
N ILE A 11 13.71 1.04 11.04
CA ILE A 11 12.85 0.30 10.11
C ILE A 11 11.92 -0.67 10.88
N VAL A 12 12.45 -1.44 11.84
CA VAL A 12 11.66 -2.39 12.63
C VAL A 12 10.61 -1.68 13.50
N VAL A 13 10.94 -0.55 14.13
CA VAL A 13 9.98 0.23 14.93
C VAL A 13 8.90 0.87 14.03
N LEU A 14 9.25 1.28 12.81
CA LEU A 14 8.29 1.85 11.86
C LEU A 14 7.21 0.83 11.45
N VAL A 15 7.63 -0.39 11.11
CA VAL A 15 6.73 -1.48 10.68
C VAL A 15 5.70 -1.82 11.77
N VAL A 16 6.09 -1.77 13.05
CA VAL A 16 5.19 -2.09 14.17
C VAL A 16 4.16 -0.99 14.42
N SER A 17 4.51 0.29 14.20
CA SER A 17 3.59 1.41 14.43
C SER A 17 2.45 1.51 13.40
N ILE A 18 2.69 1.03 12.17
CA ILE A 18 1.73 1.09 11.07
C ILE A 18 0.62 0.02 11.21
N MET A 19 0.86 -1.07 11.95
CA MET A 19 -0.12 -2.16 12.09
C MET A 19 -1.40 -1.80 12.86
N PHE A 20 -1.42 -0.72 13.66
CA PHE A 20 -2.47 -0.51 14.67
C PHE A 20 -3.75 0.21 14.20
N PHE A 21 -3.84 0.69 12.95
CA PHE A 21 -5.00 1.51 12.52
C PHE A 21 -5.57 1.11 11.15
N ILE A 22 -5.97 -0.15 10.98
CA ILE A 22 -6.63 -0.58 9.74
C ILE A 22 -7.96 -1.28 10.06
N ASP A 23 -9.01 -0.65 9.56
CA ASP A 23 -10.43 -0.92 9.80
C ASP A 23 -10.86 -2.32 9.33
N LYS A 24 -11.87 -2.87 10.01
CA LYS A 24 -12.31 -4.28 10.00
C LYS A 24 -12.98 -4.75 8.69
N ASN A 25 -12.83 -3.98 7.61
CA ASN A 25 -13.56 -4.14 6.33
C ASN A 25 -12.67 -4.42 5.11
N ILE A 26 -11.36 -4.65 5.30
CA ILE A 26 -10.50 -5.12 4.21
C ILE A 26 -10.65 -6.63 4.09
N ASN A 27 -11.45 -7.07 3.12
CA ASN A 27 -11.54 -8.48 2.77
C ASN A 27 -10.13 -9.00 2.37
N THR A 28 -9.66 -9.99 3.15
CA THR A 28 -8.40 -10.75 3.12
C THR A 28 -7.12 -10.06 3.63
N ASP A 29 -6.50 -10.68 4.64
CA ASP A 29 -5.22 -10.32 5.27
C ASP A 29 -4.08 -10.06 4.27
N GLU A 30 -4.16 -10.70 3.09
CA GLU A 30 -3.17 -10.59 2.03
C GLU A 30 -3.15 -9.21 1.35
N ASN A 31 -4.31 -8.61 1.07
CA ASN A 31 -4.35 -7.25 0.50
C ASN A 31 -3.83 -6.20 1.48
N GLN A 32 -4.09 -6.41 2.78
CA GLN A 32 -3.57 -5.55 3.83
C GLN A 32 -2.05 -5.64 3.90
N LYS A 33 -1.49 -6.86 3.83
CA LYS A 33 -0.04 -7.07 3.75
C LYS A 33 0.56 -6.38 2.52
N ASN A 34 -0.07 -6.53 1.36
CA ASN A 34 0.38 -5.91 0.12
C ASN A 34 0.33 -4.38 0.19
N LEU A 35 -0.71 -3.79 0.81
CA LEU A 35 -0.74 -2.34 1.07
C LEU A 35 0.38 -1.90 2.00
N GLN A 36 0.67 -2.64 3.06
CA GLN A 36 1.79 -2.33 3.96
C GLN A 36 3.13 -2.37 3.23
N THR A 37 3.36 -3.41 2.42
CA THR A 37 4.55 -3.51 1.56
C THR A 37 4.68 -2.29 0.66
N VAL A 38 3.61 -1.89 -0.04
CA VAL A 38 3.64 -0.70 -0.91
C VAL A 38 3.95 0.57 -0.10
N MET A 39 3.39 0.75 1.10
CA MET A 39 3.65 1.92 1.94
C MET A 39 5.07 2.00 2.49
N VAL A 40 5.78 0.87 2.55
CA VAL A 40 7.15 0.77 3.09
C VAL A 40 8.20 0.71 1.98
N GLU A 41 7.87 0.25 0.79
CA GLU A 41 8.85 -0.05 -0.25
C GLU A 41 8.72 0.83 -1.49
N ASP A 42 7.59 1.52 -1.72
CA ASP A 42 7.41 2.29 -2.95
C ASP A 42 8.15 3.64 -2.93
N ASP A 43 9.15 3.75 -3.80
CA ASP A 43 9.97 4.95 -3.94
C ASP A 43 9.16 6.19 -4.31
N ASN A 44 8.08 6.08 -5.09
CA ASN A 44 7.29 7.26 -5.48
C ASN A 44 6.52 7.82 -4.29
N LEU A 45 5.98 6.95 -3.43
CA LEU A 45 5.37 7.36 -2.16
C LEU A 45 6.41 8.05 -1.27
N HIS A 46 7.58 7.46 -1.10
CA HIS A 46 8.63 8.03 -0.24
C HIS A 46 9.25 9.31 -0.79
N ASN A 47 9.37 9.44 -2.11
CA ASN A 47 9.81 10.68 -2.75
C ASN A 47 8.84 11.82 -2.43
N LYS A 48 7.52 11.58 -2.54
CA LYS A 48 6.48 12.58 -2.32
C LYS A 48 6.19 12.87 -0.85
N TYR A 49 6.07 11.85 -0.02
CA TYR A 49 5.59 11.96 1.36
C TYR A 49 6.71 11.84 2.41
N GLY A 50 7.91 11.42 2.02
CA GLY A 50 8.99 11.06 2.96
C GLY A 50 8.68 9.74 3.66
N LEU A 51 9.24 9.56 4.86
CA LEU A 51 8.91 8.42 5.72
C LEU A 51 7.41 8.40 6.03
N ILE A 52 6.71 7.30 5.71
CA ILE A 52 5.28 7.16 6.02
C ILE A 52 5.10 6.92 7.52
N LYS A 53 4.35 7.81 8.18
CA LYS A 53 4.04 7.73 9.61
C LYS A 53 2.78 6.92 9.86
N ASN A 54 1.75 7.14 9.05
CA ASN A 54 0.51 6.38 9.08
C ASN A 54 -0.20 6.44 7.73
N PHE A 55 -1.14 5.52 7.53
CA PHE A 55 -2.09 5.59 6.43
C PHE A 55 -3.46 5.09 6.88
N THR A 56 -4.52 5.54 6.19
CA THR A 56 -5.89 5.08 6.43
C THR A 56 -6.60 4.85 5.12
N VAL A 57 -7.12 3.64 4.93
CA VAL A 57 -7.99 3.32 3.79
C VAL A 57 -9.33 4.04 3.99
N LYS A 58 -9.68 4.94 3.07
CA LYS A 58 -10.93 5.71 3.09
C LYS A 58 -12.02 5.07 2.25
N LYS A 59 -11.64 4.42 1.15
CA LYS A 59 -12.56 3.70 0.27
C LYS A 59 -11.84 2.52 -0.36
N VAL A 60 -12.56 1.41 -0.44
CA VAL A 60 -12.16 0.23 -1.21
C VAL A 60 -13.25 -0.05 -2.24
N GLY A 61 -12.87 -0.60 -3.38
CA GLY A 61 -13.82 -1.18 -4.32
C GLY A 61 -13.13 -2.04 -5.34
N ARG A 62 -13.94 -2.68 -6.18
CA ARG A 62 -13.49 -3.52 -7.28
C ARG A 62 -14.00 -2.94 -8.59
N SER A 63 -13.17 -2.97 -9.61
CA SER A 63 -13.54 -2.56 -10.96
C SER A 63 -13.13 -3.65 -11.93
N SER A 64 -14.09 -4.09 -12.73
CA SER A 64 -13.81 -4.97 -13.86
C SER A 64 -13.19 -4.13 -14.98
N VAL A 65 -12.03 -4.58 -15.45
CA VAL A 65 -11.42 -4.11 -16.69
C VAL A 65 -11.53 -5.31 -17.59
N GLY A 66 -12.37 -5.24 -18.63
CA GLY A 66 -12.45 -6.34 -19.59
C GLY A 66 -11.04 -6.79 -19.97
N ALA A 67 -10.77 -8.09 -19.91
CA ALA A 67 -9.42 -8.62 -19.91
C ALA A 67 -8.61 -8.09 -21.10
N GLN A 68 -7.77 -7.07 -20.85
CA GLN A 68 -6.83 -6.60 -21.86
C GLN A 68 -5.70 -7.62 -21.89
N ASN A 69 -5.61 -8.36 -23.00
CA ASN A 69 -4.61 -9.40 -23.26
C ASN A 69 -4.68 -10.65 -22.36
N GLY A 70 -5.76 -10.86 -21.60
CA GLY A 70 -6.03 -12.11 -20.89
C GLY A 70 -5.46 -12.24 -19.47
N ASP A 71 -4.62 -11.30 -19.02
CA ASP A 71 -3.88 -11.46 -17.76
C ASP A 71 -4.64 -11.00 -16.50
N TYR A 72 -5.57 -10.05 -16.63
CA TYR A 72 -6.32 -9.49 -15.49
C TYR A 72 -7.81 -9.33 -15.80
N GLU A 73 -8.69 -9.85 -14.93
CA GLU A 73 -10.15 -9.71 -15.08
C GLU A 73 -10.71 -8.50 -14.30
N TYR A 74 -10.02 -8.10 -13.23
CA TYR A 74 -10.43 -7.00 -12.37
C TYR A 74 -9.24 -6.38 -11.65
N TYR A 75 -9.44 -5.18 -11.12
CA TYR A 75 -8.57 -4.61 -10.10
C TYR A 75 -9.35 -4.20 -8.86
N ASP A 76 -8.72 -4.39 -7.70
CA ASP A 76 -9.15 -3.78 -6.45
C ASP A 76 -8.51 -2.39 -6.35
N TYR A 77 -9.28 -1.36 -5.99
CA TYR A 77 -8.78 0.00 -5.80
C TYR A 77 -8.97 0.47 -4.37
N TYR A 78 -7.99 1.20 -3.88
CA TYR A 78 -7.91 1.72 -2.51
C TYR A 78 -7.63 3.22 -2.56
N ASN A 79 -8.56 4.03 -2.07
CA ASN A 79 -8.31 5.43 -1.78
C ASN A 79 -7.76 5.52 -0.36
N ILE A 80 -6.53 5.99 -0.23
CA ILE A 80 -5.78 5.95 1.01
C ILE A 80 -5.37 7.37 1.35
N TYR A 81 -5.64 7.78 2.58
CA TYR A 81 -5.04 8.97 3.15
C TYR A 81 -3.69 8.58 3.74
N VAL A 82 -2.62 9.23 3.29
CA VAL A 82 -1.24 8.98 3.74
C VAL A 82 -0.77 10.19 4.54
N SER A 83 -0.20 9.95 5.72
CA SER A 83 0.54 10.96 6.47
C SER A 83 2.01 10.60 6.51
N GLY A 84 2.82 11.43 5.84
CA GLY A 84 4.27 11.27 5.79
C GLY A 84 5.00 12.38 6.54
N GLU A 85 6.32 12.25 6.58
CA GLU A 85 7.22 13.26 7.14
C GLU A 85 7.17 14.60 6.40
N LYS A 86 7.14 14.58 5.06
CA LYS A 86 7.18 15.79 4.22
C LYS A 86 5.81 16.45 4.08
N GLN A 87 4.77 15.65 3.88
CA GLN A 87 3.39 16.12 3.69
C GLN A 87 2.38 14.99 3.90
N SER A 88 1.09 15.32 3.85
CA SER A 88 -0.02 14.34 3.88
C SER A 88 -0.93 14.53 2.68
N GLY A 89 -1.60 13.47 2.22
CA GLY A 89 -2.49 13.56 1.06
C GLY A 89 -3.21 12.26 0.71
N MET A 90 -4.08 12.35 -0.30
CA MET A 90 -4.80 11.19 -0.82
C MET A 90 -4.00 10.52 -1.94
N VAL A 91 -3.92 9.20 -1.90
CA VAL A 91 -3.37 8.37 -2.97
C VAL A 91 -4.39 7.32 -3.38
N VAL A 92 -4.31 6.87 -4.63
CA VAL A 92 -5.10 5.75 -5.13
C VAL A 92 -4.17 4.62 -5.52
N ILE A 93 -4.30 3.49 -4.86
CA ILE A 93 -3.59 2.25 -5.20
C ILE A 93 -4.56 1.32 -5.92
N LYS A 94 -4.11 0.71 -7.01
CA LYS A 94 -4.85 -0.34 -7.72
C LYS A 94 -4.02 -1.61 -7.72
N PHE A 95 -4.63 -2.74 -7.36
CA PHE A 95 -4.08 -4.07 -7.47
C PHE A 95 -4.78 -4.85 -8.59
N PHE A 96 -4.04 -5.14 -9.65
CA PHE A 96 -4.51 -5.92 -10.79
C PHE A 96 -4.29 -7.40 -10.50
N LYS A 97 -5.37 -8.18 -10.58
CA LYS A 97 -5.37 -9.57 -10.14
C LYS A 97 -5.70 -10.53 -11.28
N ASN A 98 -5.08 -11.72 -11.24
CA ASN A 98 -5.48 -12.84 -12.07
C ASN A 98 -6.81 -13.45 -11.57
N LYS A 99 -7.28 -14.51 -12.24
CA LYS A 99 -8.53 -15.20 -11.86
C LYS A 99 -8.45 -15.89 -10.51
N GLN A 100 -7.23 -16.27 -10.09
CA GLN A 100 -6.94 -16.92 -8.82
C GLN A 100 -6.90 -15.92 -7.65
N GLY A 101 -6.82 -14.62 -7.94
CA GLY A 101 -6.78 -13.55 -6.94
C GLY A 101 -5.38 -13.01 -6.63
N ASP A 102 -4.34 -13.56 -7.27
CA ASP A 102 -2.95 -13.13 -7.08
C ASP A 102 -2.73 -11.76 -7.70
N ILE A 103 -2.00 -10.89 -6.99
CA ILE A 103 -1.62 -9.58 -7.52
C ILE A 103 -0.51 -9.76 -8.55
N LEU A 104 -0.82 -9.46 -9.81
CA LEU A 104 0.17 -9.45 -10.89
C LEU A 104 0.92 -8.13 -10.98
N ARG A 105 0.23 -7.04 -10.63
CA ARG A 105 0.74 -5.67 -10.77
C ARG A 105 0.01 -4.74 -9.83
N TYR A 106 0.68 -3.67 -9.41
CA TYR A 106 0.02 -2.52 -8.81
C TYR A 106 0.32 -1.22 -9.56
N THR A 107 -0.51 -0.20 -9.32
CA THR A 107 -0.25 1.18 -9.76
C THR A 107 -0.59 2.15 -8.64
N ILE A 108 0.16 3.25 -8.56
CA ILE A 108 -0.11 4.34 -7.62
C ILE A 108 -0.42 5.62 -8.39
N LYS A 109 -1.49 6.30 -7.98
CA LYS A 109 -1.78 7.68 -8.38
C LYS A 109 -1.66 8.56 -7.14
N LEU A 110 -0.66 9.44 -7.15
CA LEU A 110 -0.30 10.35 -6.07
C LEU A 110 -1.05 11.69 -6.17
#